data_AF-U3U1R5-F1
#
_entry.id   AF-U3U1R5-F1
#
_cell.length_a   1.000
_cell.length_b   1.000
_cell.length_c   1.000
_cell.angle_alpha   90.00
_cell.angle_beta   90.00
_cell.angle_gamma   90.00
#
_symmetry.space_group_name_H-M   'P 1'
#
loop_
_entity.id
_entity.type
_entity.pdbx_description
1 polymer ?
#
loop_
_entity_poly.entity_id
_entity_poly.type
_entity_poly.pdbx_seq_one_letter_code
_entity_poly.pdbx_strand_id
1 'polypeptide(L)'
;MRQRLAPYAAQVRSAIESATVDQPTLNTVPYTGVQYVSIAGFDQMGNAVGQNLAALLQGKLTVDQTLEKNQQDVTRLQAAQQ
;
A
#
# COMPACT_ATOMS: atom_id res chain seq x y z
N MET A 1 19.03 -9.41 30.02
CA MET A 1 17.55 -9.43 30.08
C MET A 1 16.85 -8.77 28.88
N ARG A 2 17.45 -7.82 28.13
CA ARG A 2 16.76 -7.16 26.99
C ARG A 2 16.52 -8.04 25.76
N GLN A 3 17.46 -8.90 25.35
CA GLN A 3 17.28 -9.80 24.19
C GLN A 3 16.12 -10.82 24.36
N ARG A 4 15.73 -11.13 25.61
CA ARG A 4 14.66 -12.10 25.91
C ARG A 4 13.25 -11.50 25.76
N LEU A 5 13.13 -10.17 25.72
CA LEU A 5 11.84 -9.46 25.67
C LEU A 5 11.38 -9.14 24.25
N ALA A 6 12.22 -9.37 23.23
CA ALA A 6 11.89 -9.09 21.85
C ALA A 6 12.55 -10.12 20.92
N PRO A 7 12.04 -11.36 20.87
CA PRO A 7 12.58 -12.42 19.99
C PRO A 7 12.60 -12.00 18.51
N TYR A 8 11.78 -11.02 18.12
CA TYR A 8 11.70 -10.49 16.76
C TYR A 8 12.63 -9.30 16.48
N ALA A 9 13.33 -8.75 17.48
CA ALA A 9 14.10 -7.50 17.31
C ALA A 9 15.20 -7.59 16.26
N ALA A 10 15.91 -8.73 16.18
CA ALA A 10 16.95 -8.93 15.17
C ALA A 10 16.38 -8.99 13.75
N GLN A 11 15.24 -9.66 13.58
CA GLN A 11 14.56 -9.79 12.29
C GLN A 11 13.96 -8.45 11.84
N VAL A 12 13.34 -7.70 12.75
CA VAL A 12 12.83 -6.34 12.49
C VAL A 12 13.97 -5.40 12.10
N ARG A 13 15.10 -5.43 12.81
CA ARG A 13 16.28 -4.62 12.46
C ARG A 13 16.82 -4.98 11.08
N SER A 14 16.96 -6.26 10.78
CA SER A 14 17.40 -6.72 9.47
C SER A 14 16.46 -6.23 8.36
N ALA A 15 15.14 -6.29 8.58
CA ALA A 15 14.16 -5.81 7.61
C ALA A 15 14.26 -4.29 7.37
N ILE A 16 14.51 -3.51 8.42
CA ILE A 16 14.74 -2.06 8.32
C ILE A 16 16.01 -1.77 7.53
N GLU A 17 17.12 -2.45 7.83
CA GLU A 17 18.42 -2.24 7.18
C GLU A 17 18.43 -2.70 5.71
N SER A 18 17.59 -3.67 5.34
CA SER A 18 17.48 -4.16 3.95
C SER A 18 16.45 -3.41 3.10
N ALA A 19 15.59 -2.59 3.71
CA ALA A 19 14.54 -1.90 2.97
C ALA A 19 15.15 -0.84 2.04
N THR A 20 14.81 -0.91 0.75
CA THR A 20 15.25 0.04 -0.27
C THR A 20 14.07 0.48 -1.14
N VAL A 21 14.14 1.72 -1.64
CA VAL A 21 13.13 2.30 -2.55
C VAL A 21 13.12 1.62 -3.93
N ASP A 22 14.21 0.94 -4.30
CA ASP A 22 14.38 0.29 -5.61
C ASP A 22 13.77 -1.12 -5.65
N GLN A 23 13.66 -1.77 -4.49
CA GLN A 23 12.96 -3.05 -4.30
C GLN A 23 11.97 -2.90 -3.15
N PRO A 24 10.87 -2.17 -3.37
CA PRO A 24 9.98 -1.76 -2.28
C PRO A 24 9.07 -2.89 -1.77
N THR A 25 8.95 -3.99 -2.51
CA THR A 25 8.08 -5.12 -2.18
C THR A 25 8.79 -6.45 -2.45
N LEU A 26 8.28 -7.54 -1.86
CA LEU A 26 8.84 -8.90 -2.02
C LEU A 26 8.86 -9.36 -3.50
N ASN A 27 7.81 -9.02 -4.24
CA ASN A 27 7.69 -9.31 -5.66
C ASN A 27 8.10 -8.09 -6.47
N THR A 28 8.72 -8.26 -7.62
CA THR A 28 9.08 -7.12 -8.49
C THR A 28 7.84 -6.31 -8.88
N VAL A 29 7.90 -4.99 -8.72
CA VAL A 29 6.84 -4.04 -9.08
C VAL A 29 7.41 -2.92 -9.96
N PRO A 30 6.63 -2.33 -10.89
CA PRO A 30 7.12 -1.32 -11.83
C PRO A 30 7.13 0.11 -11.24
N TYR A 31 7.27 0.27 -9.92
CA TYR A 31 7.29 1.56 -9.24
C TYR A 31 8.38 1.60 -8.16
N THR A 32 8.82 2.82 -7.80
CA THR A 32 9.76 3.06 -6.71
C THR A 32 9.05 3.61 -5.47
N GLY A 33 9.61 3.31 -4.29
CA GLY A 33 9.22 3.90 -3.00
C GLY A 33 8.63 2.92 -1.97
N VAL A 34 9.03 3.08 -0.70
CA VAL A 34 8.68 2.15 0.40
C VAL A 34 7.38 2.56 1.12
N GLN A 35 7.21 3.85 1.39
CA GLN A 35 6.03 4.40 2.12
C GLN A 35 5.09 5.20 1.21
N TYR A 36 5.56 5.57 0.02
CA TYR A 36 4.82 6.26 -1.03
C TYR A 36 5.22 5.63 -2.36
N VAL A 37 4.35 5.73 -3.36
CA VAL A 37 4.58 5.15 -4.69
C VAL A 37 4.73 6.30 -5.68
N SER A 38 5.89 6.42 -6.34
CA SER A 38 6.19 7.52 -7.28
C SER A 38 5.51 7.34 -8.65
N ILE A 39 4.18 7.28 -8.69
CA ILE A 39 3.38 7.22 -9.92
C ILE A 39 2.63 8.54 -10.10
N ALA A 40 2.57 9.07 -11.32
CA ALA A 40 1.76 10.24 -11.64
C ALA A 40 0.29 10.00 -11.22
N GLY A 41 -0.29 10.96 -10.51
CA GLY A 41 -1.67 10.88 -9.99
C GLY A 41 -1.89 9.88 -8.86
N PHE A 42 -0.83 9.37 -8.22
CA PHE A 42 -0.93 8.49 -7.04
C PHE A 42 -1.77 9.13 -5.91
N ASP A 43 -1.68 10.45 -5.72
CA ASP A 43 -2.49 11.16 -4.71
C ASP A 43 -4.00 11.01 -4.95
N GLN A 44 -4.43 11.08 -6.22
CA GLN A 44 -5.85 10.92 -6.59
C GLN A 44 -6.31 9.48 -6.38
N MET A 45 -5.47 8.51 -6.73
CA MET A 45 -5.72 7.08 -6.51
C MET A 45 -5.83 6.79 -5.01
N GLY A 46 -4.90 7.30 -4.21
CA GLY A 46 -4.88 7.16 -2.75
C GLY A 46 -6.13 7.76 -2.09
N ASN A 47 -6.58 8.93 -2.54
CA ASN A 47 -7.82 9.54 -2.05
C ASN A 47 -9.06 8.69 -2.39
N ALA A 48 -9.16 8.18 -3.62
CA ALA A 48 -10.28 7.31 -4.01
C ALA A 48 -10.32 6.02 -3.17
N VAL A 49 -9.17 5.33 -3.02
CA VAL A 49 -9.05 4.14 -2.17
C VAL A 49 -9.39 4.45 -0.71
N GLY A 50 -8.90 5.57 -0.19
CA GLY A 50 -9.16 6.00 1.19
C GLY A 50 -10.65 6.23 1.46
N GLN A 51 -11.37 6.86 0.53
CA GLN A 51 -12.82 7.06 0.64
C GLN A 51 -13.61 5.74 0.63
N ASN A 52 -13.22 4.80 -0.23
CA ASN A 52 -13.84 3.47 -0.29
C ASN A 52 -13.59 2.67 1.00
N LEU A 53 -12.37 2.74 1.55
CA LEU A 53 -12.06 2.14 2.86
C LEU A 53 -12.86 2.78 4.00
N ALA A 54 -13.04 4.11 3.99
CA ALA A 54 -13.88 4.77 4.97
C ALA A 54 -15.35 4.30 4.89
N ALA A 55 -15.87 4.04 3.68
CA ALA A 55 -17.21 3.48 3.49
C ALA A 55 -17.32 2.01 3.97
N LEU A 56 -16.29 1.20 3.75
CA LEU A 56 -16.17 -0.15 4.30
C LEU A 56 -16.22 -0.13 5.83
N LEU A 57 -15.42 0.73 6.47
CA LEU A 57 -15.37 0.86 7.94
C LEU A 57 -16.71 1.33 8.53
N GLN A 58 -17.50 2.09 7.76
CA GLN A 58 -18.85 2.50 8.12
C GLN A 58 -19.91 1.41 7.87
N GLY A 59 -19.53 0.24 7.32
CA GLY A 59 -20.45 -0.84 6.98
C GLY A 59 -21.31 -0.57 5.74
N LYS A 60 -20.98 0.45 4.94
CA LYS A 60 -21.72 0.80 3.71
C LYS A 60 -21.34 -0.09 2.52
N LEU A 61 -20.15 -0.68 2.57
CA LEU A 61 -19.63 -1.62 1.58
C LEU A 61 -19.15 -2.88 2.28
N THR A 62 -19.23 -4.01 1.59
CA THR A 62 -18.51 -5.24 1.97
C THR A 62 -17.05 -5.18 1.52
N VAL A 63 -16.21 -6.09 2.01
CA VAL A 63 -14.80 -6.20 1.60
C VAL A 63 -14.70 -6.40 0.10
N ASP A 64 -15.45 -7.34 -0.47
CA ASP A 64 -15.39 -7.66 -1.90
C ASP A 64 -15.82 -6.47 -2.77
N GLN A 65 -16.91 -5.79 -2.40
CA GLN A 65 -17.35 -4.57 -3.09
C GLN A 65 -16.30 -3.47 -3.03
N THR A 66 -15.59 -3.35 -1.90
CA THR A 66 -14.53 -2.34 -1.73
C THR A 66 -13.34 -2.64 -2.62
N LEU A 67 -12.91 -3.91 -2.69
CA LEU A 67 -11.81 -4.33 -3.56
C LEU A 67 -12.14 -4.11 -5.04
N GLU A 68 -13.34 -4.51 -5.47
CA GLU A 68 -13.79 -4.31 -6.84
C GLU A 68 -13.86 -2.82 -7.20
N LYS A 69 -14.44 -2.00 -6.32
CA LYS A 69 -14.55 -0.56 -6.53
C LYS A 69 -13.17 0.12 -6.60
N ASN A 70 -12.24 -0.27 -5.73
CA ASN A 70 -10.86 0.23 -5.76
C ASN A 70 -10.18 -0.09 -7.09
N GLN A 71 -10.33 -1.32 -7.58
CA GLN A 71 -9.75 -1.72 -8.86
C GLN A 71 -10.31 -0.87 -10.01
N GLN A 72 -11.64 -0.68 -10.06
CA GLN A 72 -12.29 0.14 -11.09
C GLN A 72 -11.83 1.60 -11.05
N ASP A 73 -11.82 2.22 -9.85
CA ASP A 73 -11.44 3.62 -9.69
C ASP A 73 -9.97 3.87 -10.06
N VAL A 74 -9.05 3.00 -9.61
CA VAL A 74 -7.63 3.11 -9.91
C VAL A 74 -7.35 2.87 -11.40
N THR A 75 -7.93 1.84 -12.01
CA THR A 75 -7.76 1.58 -13.45
C THR A 75 -8.25 2.75 -14.30
N ARG A 76 -9.39 3.37 -13.93
CA ARG A 76 -9.91 4.55 -14.62
C ARG A 76 -8.98 5.75 -14.48
N LEU A 77 -8.46 6.01 -13.28
CA LEU A 77 -7.52 7.11 -13.02
C LEU A 77 -6.17 6.90 -13.72
N GLN A 78 -5.73 5.65 -13.86
CA GLN A 78 -4.52 5.32 -14.61
C GLN A 78 -4.72 5.56 -16.11
N ALA A 79 -5.86 5.16 -16.68
CA ALA A 79 -6.18 5.36 -18.09
C ALA A 79 -6.33 6.84 -18.46
N ALA A 80 -6.82 7.68 -17.55
CA ALA A 80 -6.97 9.12 -17.76
C ALA A 80 -5.65 9.91 -17.78
N GLN A 81 -4.53 9.28 -17.43
CA GLN A 81 -3.20 9.88 -17.39
C GLN A 81 -2.28 9.44 -18.54
N GLN A 82 -2.81 8.65 -19.48
CA GLN A 82 -2.16 8.31 -20.75
C GLN A 82 -2.64 9.26 -21.85
#